data_AF-A0A966Q478-F1
#
_entry.id   AF-A0A966Q478-F1
#
_cell.length_a   1.000
_cell.length_b   1.000
_cell.length_c   1.000
_cell.angle_alpha   90.00
_cell.angle_beta   90.00
_cell.angle_gamma   90.00
#
_symmetry.space_group_name_H-M   'P 1'
#
loop_
_entity.id
_entity.type
_entity.pdbx_description
1 polymer ?
#
loop_
_entity_poly.entity_id
_entity_poly.type
_entity_poly.pdbx_seq_one_letter_code
_entity_poly.pdbx_strand_id
1 'polypeptide(L)'
;MLGLFLLTSCADVSHVQQCLPPTEHTYGFWGGTWHGMIMVPSFIGSLIWDDIAIYAVNNNGAWYDFGFIGGFFTLLKGIGYIIRQLTKKI
;
A
#
# COMPACT_ATOMS: atom_id res chain seq x y z
N MET A 1 -29.55 6.71 19.68
CA MET A 1 -28.13 7.09 19.87
C MET A 1 -27.26 5.83 20.03
N LEU A 2 -27.37 4.85 19.12
CA LEU A 2 -26.66 3.56 19.20
C LEU A 2 -25.64 3.37 18.05
N GLY A 3 -25.53 4.34 17.14
CA GLY A 3 -24.69 4.24 15.93
C GLY A 3 -23.28 4.81 16.04
N LEU A 4 -22.87 5.35 17.20
CA LEU A 4 -21.60 6.09 17.34
C LEU A 4 -20.47 5.28 18.00
N PHE A 5 -20.70 4.02 18.38
CA PHE A 5 -19.72 3.20 19.10
C PHE A 5 -18.91 2.22 18.22
N LEU A 6 -19.03 2.27 16.89
CA LEU A 6 -18.35 1.33 15.99
C LEU A 6 -17.02 1.84 15.41
N LEU A 7 -16.50 3.00 15.84
CA LEU A 7 -15.29 3.62 15.25
C LEU A 7 -14.07 3.68 16.17
N THR A 8 -14.08 2.99 17.32
CA THR A 8 -12.95 3.02 18.26
C THR A 8 -12.09 1.76 18.14
N SER A 9 -11.43 1.56 17.01
CA SER A 9 -10.25 0.68 16.94
C SER A 9 -9.02 1.54 16.65
N CYS A 10 -8.17 1.75 17.65
CA CYS A 10 -6.86 2.31 17.41
C CYS A 10 -6.00 1.24 16.72
N ALA A 11 -5.46 1.55 15.55
CA ALA A 11 -4.38 0.78 14.97
C ALA A 11 -3.08 1.24 15.65
N ASP A 12 -2.56 0.44 16.58
CA ASP A 12 -1.29 0.72 17.23
C ASP A 12 -0.13 0.46 16.25
N VAL A 13 0.94 1.26 16.35
CA VAL A 13 2.12 1.14 15.49
C VAL A 13 3.23 0.46 16.28
N SER A 14 3.62 -0.73 15.85
CA SER A 14 4.79 -1.42 16.40
C SER A 14 6.08 -0.88 15.78
N HIS A 15 7.00 -0.39 16.62
CA HIS A 15 8.30 0.12 16.18
C HIS A 15 9.28 -1.02 15.86
N VAL A 16 9.22 -1.53 14.63
CA VAL A 16 10.06 -2.65 14.16
C VAL A 16 11.45 -2.23 13.67
N GLN A 17 11.71 -0.94 13.47
CA GLN A 17 13.02 -0.44 13.00
C GLN A 17 14.20 -0.89 13.85
N GLN A 18 14.00 -1.06 15.17
CA GLN A 18 15.07 -1.49 16.08
C GLN A 18 15.48 -2.95 15.87
N CYS A 19 14.64 -3.75 15.22
CA CYS A 19 14.88 -5.17 14.93
C CYS A 19 15.52 -5.38 13.54
N LEU A 20 15.61 -4.34 12.71
CA LEU A 20 16.18 -4.41 11.37
C LEU A 20 17.70 -4.19 11.39
N PRO A 21 18.46 -4.80 10.47
CA PRO A 21 19.88 -4.50 10.32
C PRO A 21 20.12 -2.99 10.10
N PRO A 22 21.19 -2.39 10.65
CA PRO A 22 21.47 -0.95 10.49
C PRO A 22 21.67 -0.50 9.04
N THR A 23 22.02 -1.44 8.17
CA THR A 23 22.23 -1.23 6.73
C THR A 23 20.98 -1.50 5.90
N GLU A 24 19.88 -1.91 6.52
CA GLU A 24 18.63 -2.19 5.82
C GLU A 24 18.06 -0.91 5.22
N HIS A 25 17.64 -0.98 3.96
CA HIS A 25 17.03 0.16 3.30
C HIS A 25 15.71 0.53 4.00
N THR A 26 15.41 1.82 4.13
CA THR A 26 14.12 2.29 4.64
C THR A 26 13.32 2.94 3.52
N TYR A 27 12.14 2.40 3.22
CA TYR A 27 11.26 2.93 2.18
C TYR A 27 10.54 4.20 2.65
N GLY A 28 10.66 5.25 1.84
CA GLY A 28 9.91 6.50 2.01
C GLY A 28 8.82 6.68 0.95
N PHE A 29 8.44 7.92 0.68
CA PHE A 29 7.36 8.29 -0.24
C PHE A 29 7.40 7.57 -1.59
N TRP A 30 8.54 7.58 -2.28
CA TRP A 30 8.65 6.95 -3.61
C TRP A 30 8.53 5.42 -3.55
N GLY A 31 9.03 4.80 -2.48
CA GLY A 31 8.82 3.38 -2.22
C GLY A 31 7.35 3.06 -2.00
N GLY A 32 6.67 3.88 -1.20
CA GLY A 32 5.22 3.79 -0.99
C GLY A 32 4.46 3.88 -2.31
N THR A 33 4.72 4.93 -3.11
CA THR A 33 4.06 5.13 -4.41
C THR A 33 4.23 3.94 -5.34
N TRP A 34 5.44 3.37 -5.44
CA TRP A 34 5.67 2.17 -6.23
C TRP A 34 4.87 0.98 -5.69
N HIS A 35 4.99 0.68 -4.39
CA HIS A 35 4.29 -0.45 -3.75
C HIS A 35 2.76 -0.34 -3.87
N GLY A 36 2.20 0.86 -3.74
CA GLY A 36 0.78 1.12 -3.95
C GLY A 36 0.31 0.85 -5.39
N MET A 37 1.13 1.18 -6.40
CA MET A 37 0.81 0.88 -7.80
C MET A 37 0.82 -0.62 -8.11
N ILE A 38 1.66 -1.40 -7.41
CA ILE A 38 1.79 -2.85 -7.61
C ILE A 38 1.03 -3.67 -6.56
N MET A 39 0.17 -3.04 -5.73
CA MET A 39 -0.44 -3.75 -4.59
C MET A 39 -1.27 -4.98 -4.99
N VAL A 40 -1.90 -4.98 -6.17
CA VAL A 40 -2.73 -6.10 -6.65
C VAL A 40 -1.86 -7.31 -6.99
N PRO A 41 -0.84 -7.21 -7.88
CA PRO A 41 0.07 -8.33 -8.10
C PRO A 41 0.86 -8.71 -6.83
N SER A 42 1.23 -7.76 -5.97
CA SER A 42 1.87 -8.07 -4.68
C SER A 42 0.96 -8.87 -3.75
N PHE A 43 -0.35 -8.56 -3.70
CA PHE A 43 -1.32 -9.34 -2.94
C PHE A 43 -1.41 -10.77 -3.48
N ILE A 44 -1.53 -10.95 -4.80
CA ILE A 44 -1.56 -12.28 -5.41
C ILE A 44 -0.26 -13.04 -5.09
N GLY A 45 0.89 -12.38 -5.18
CA GLY A 45 2.19 -12.97 -4.85
C GLY A 45 2.27 -13.40 -3.38
N SER A 46 1.77 -12.59 -2.45
CA SER A 46 1.76 -12.91 -1.00
C SER A 46 0.91 -14.12 -0.63
N LEU A 47 -0.01 -14.55 -1.51
CA LEU A 47 -0.80 -15.78 -1.30
C LEU A 47 -0.05 -17.05 -1.71
N ILE A 48 1.03 -16.91 -2.48
CA ILE A 48 1.78 -18.01 -3.09
C ILE A 48 3.16 -18.14 -2.42
N TRP A 49 3.78 -17.01 -2.09
CA TRP A 49 5.14 -16.94 -1.59
C TRP A 49 5.23 -16.18 -0.27
N ASP A 50 5.93 -16.76 0.70
CA ASP A 50 6.07 -16.22 2.06
C ASP A 50 7.02 -15.01 2.13
N ASP A 51 7.79 -14.74 1.07
CA ASP A 51 8.76 -13.64 0.99
C ASP A 51 8.20 -12.39 0.27
N ILE A 52 6.92 -12.39 -0.09
CA ILE A 52 6.26 -11.24 -0.72
C ILE A 52 5.35 -10.53 0.27
N ALA A 53 5.71 -9.29 0.59
CA ALA A 53 4.85 -8.38 1.35
C ALA A 53 4.20 -7.34 0.43
N ILE A 54 2.93 -7.03 0.71
CA ILE A 54 2.20 -5.95 0.04
C ILE A 54 2.71 -4.59 0.52
N TYR A 55 3.07 -4.52 1.81
CA TYR A 55 3.51 -3.32 2.50
C TYR A 55 4.93 -3.50 3.01
N ALA A 56 5.79 -2.51 2.81
CA ALA A 56 7.14 -2.57 3.34
C ALA A 56 7.10 -2.47 4.87
N VAL A 57 7.66 -3.46 5.55
CA VAL A 57 7.81 -3.44 7.02
C VAL A 57 8.86 -2.39 7.45
N ASN A 58 9.89 -2.24 6.63
CA ASN A 58 10.97 -1.26 6.73
C ASN A 58 10.61 0.08 6.08
N ASN A 59 9.55 0.73 6.54
CA ASN A 59 9.11 2.05 6.02
C ASN A 59 9.29 3.20 7.04
N ASN A 60 9.21 4.45 6.59
CA ASN A 60 9.36 5.64 7.43
C ASN A 60 8.03 6.25 7.95
N GLY A 61 6.95 5.46 7.95
CA GLY A 61 5.62 5.84 8.42
C GLY A 61 4.87 6.70 7.42
N ALA A 62 4.24 7.77 7.93
CA ALA A 62 3.24 8.55 7.21
C ALA A 62 3.62 8.99 5.78
N TRP A 63 4.90 9.24 5.50
CA TRP A 63 5.35 9.64 4.15
C TRP A 63 5.32 8.49 3.16
N TYR A 64 5.71 7.29 3.59
CA TYR A 64 5.51 6.06 2.83
C TYR A 64 4.00 5.78 2.63
N ASP A 65 3.20 5.89 3.69
CA ASP A 65 1.74 5.65 3.65
C ASP A 65 1.06 6.59 2.63
N PHE A 66 1.43 7.87 2.64
CA PHE A 66 0.93 8.86 1.69
C PHE A 66 1.27 8.49 0.24
N GLY A 67 2.50 8.03 0.00
CA GLY A 67 2.91 7.49 -1.30
C GLY A 67 2.08 6.27 -1.68
N PHE A 68 1.93 5.29 -0.79
CA PHE A 68 1.19 4.06 -1.02
C PHE A 68 -0.26 4.32 -1.48
N ILE A 69 -0.97 5.19 -0.76
CA ILE A 69 -2.33 5.59 -1.13
C ILE A 69 -2.34 6.27 -2.50
N GLY A 70 -1.41 7.18 -2.78
CA GLY A 70 -1.30 7.86 -4.07
C GLY A 70 -1.02 6.89 -5.23
N GLY A 71 -0.14 5.93 -5.02
CA GLY A 71 0.18 4.86 -5.98
C GLY A 71 -1.04 4.02 -6.32
N PHE A 72 -1.80 3.59 -5.30
CA PHE A 72 -3.04 2.83 -5.50
C PHE A 72 -4.07 3.60 -6.32
N PHE A 73 -4.33 4.86 -5.99
CA PHE A 73 -5.28 5.67 -6.77
C PHE A 73 -4.81 5.91 -8.21
N THR A 74 -3.50 5.99 -8.42
CA THR A 74 -2.92 6.11 -9.77
C THR A 74 -3.19 4.85 -10.58
N LEU A 75 -2.99 3.66 -10.00
CA LEU A 75 -3.36 2.39 -10.62
C LEU A 75 -4.84 2.35 -10.99
N LEU A 76 -5.74 2.65 -10.04
CA LEU A 76 -7.19 2.63 -10.28
C LEU A 76 -7.61 3.57 -11.41
N LYS A 77 -7.07 4.79 -11.42
CA LYS A 77 -7.33 5.76 -12.50
C LYS A 77 -6.81 5.25 -13.85
N GLY A 78 -5.64 4.63 -13.89
CA GLY A 78 -5.07 4.03 -15.10
C GLY A 78 -5.96 2.92 -15.66
N ILE A 79 -6.39 1.99 -14.82
CA ILE A 79 -7.32 0.91 -15.19
C ILE A 79 -8.64 1.50 -15.70
N GLY A 80 -9.24 2.45 -14.97
CA GLY A 80 -10.48 3.10 -15.36
C GLY A 80 -10.39 3.86 -16.69
N TYR A 81 -9.25 4.52 -16.94
CA TYR A 81 -8.98 5.18 -18.21
C TYR A 81 -8.95 4.17 -19.37
N ILE A 82 -8.23 3.06 -19.21
CA ILE A 82 -8.14 2.00 -20.23
C ILE A 82 -9.52 1.40 -20.50
N ILE A 83 -10.28 1.03 -19.46
CA ILE A 83 -11.63 0.49 -19.60
C ILE A 83 -12.50 1.47 -20.38
N ARG A 84 -12.49 2.76 -20.03
CA ARG A 84 -13.28 3.78 -20.73
C ARG A 84 -12.91 3.90 -22.20
N GLN A 85 -11.63 3.74 -22.56
CA GLN A 85 -11.20 3.77 -23.96
C GLN A 85 -11.68 2.53 -24.72
N LEU A 86 -11.65 1.36 -24.08
CA LEU A 86 -12.17 0.12 -24.67
C LEU A 86 -13.69 0.18 -24.86
N THR A 87 -14.45 0.68 -23.89
CA THR A 87 -15.91 0.78 -23.97
C THR A 87 -16.40 1.86 -24.94
N LYS A 88 -15.61 2.91 -25.20
CA LYS A 88 -15.95 3.92 -26.22
C LYS A 88 -15.72 3.44 -27.65
N LYS A 89 -14.93 2.37 -27.82
CA LYS A 89 -14.54 1.83 -29.12
C LYS A 89 -15.50 0.75 -29.62
N ILE A 90 -16.38 0.25 -28.74
CA ILE A 90 -17.50 -0.66 -29.03
C ILE A 90 -18.75 0.19 -29.24
#